data_AF-A0AAU1RM95-F1
#
_entry.id   AF-A0AAU1RM95-F1
#
_cell.length_a   1.000
_cell.length_b   1.000
_cell.length_c   1.000
_cell.angle_alpha   90.00
_cell.angle_beta   90.00
_cell.angle_gamma   90.00
#
_symmetry.space_group_name_H-M   'P 1'
#
loop_
_entity.id
_entity.type
_entity.pdbx_description
1 polymer ?
#
loop_
_entity_poly.entity_id
_entity_poly.type
_entity_poly.pdbx_seq_one_letter_code
_entity_poly.pdbx_strand_id
1 'polypeptide(L)'
;MSSRTFRITVRGSFDNLTADQRAELTAAAPEHDVLYAAFTTEGHLTYDDVAVRPSFTFRFLDSGEAEEDILDATARAELAAESWLTERGYGFKRLKSTAQDLSQAPLGKRGRREAARGDGRS
;
A
#
# COMPACT_ATOMS: atom_id res chain seq x y z
N MET A 1 -17.29 18.25 5.43
CA MET A 1 -17.06 17.07 4.58
C MET A 1 -16.13 16.15 5.34
N SER A 2 -16.42 14.87 5.39
CA SER A 2 -15.70 13.93 6.24
C SER A 2 -14.68 13.18 5.39
N SER A 3 -13.42 13.57 5.52
CA SER A 3 -12.31 12.91 4.85
C SER A 3 -12.18 11.46 5.31
N ARG A 4 -12.30 10.51 4.39
CA ARG A 4 -12.00 9.09 4.60
C ARG A 4 -10.53 8.83 4.27
N THR A 5 -9.91 7.94 5.02
CA THR A 5 -8.53 7.51 4.78
C THR A 5 -8.53 6.05 4.40
N PHE A 6 -7.95 5.75 3.24
CA PHE A 6 -7.85 4.40 2.70
C PHE A 6 -6.41 3.91 2.80
N ARG A 7 -6.26 2.68 3.30
CA ARG A 7 -5.00 1.93 3.25
C ARG A 7 -5.15 0.84 2.23
N ILE A 8 -4.33 0.87 1.18
CA ILE A 8 -4.34 -0.11 0.11
C ILE A 8 -3.06 -0.91 0.16
N THR A 9 -3.18 -2.23 0.12
CA THR A 9 -2.07 -3.17 0.04
C THR A 9 -2.17 -3.92 -1.27
N VAL A 10 -1.19 -3.72 -2.15
CA VAL A 10 -1.04 -4.48 -3.39
C VAL A 10 0.03 -5.54 -3.17
N ARG A 11 -0.30 -6.81 -3.41
CA ARG A 11 0.65 -7.93 -3.32
C ARG A 11 0.87 -8.50 -4.69
N GLY A 12 2.10 -8.92 -4.96
CA GLY A 12 2.45 -9.55 -6.21
C GLY A 12 3.69 -10.42 -6.08
N SER A 13 4.13 -10.96 -7.21
CA SER A 13 5.41 -11.64 -7.31
C SER A 13 6.22 -11.08 -8.46
N PHE A 14 7.51 -10.89 -8.25
CA PHE A 14 8.45 -10.61 -9.33
C PHE A 14 8.44 -11.78 -10.32
N ASP A 15 8.58 -11.45 -11.60
CA ASP A 15 8.56 -12.41 -12.69
C ASP A 15 9.74 -12.21 -13.64
N ASN A 16 10.26 -13.32 -14.15
CA ASN A 16 11.33 -13.35 -15.14
C ASN A 16 12.53 -12.41 -14.86
N LEU A 17 12.94 -12.28 -13.59
CA LEU A 17 14.09 -11.47 -13.20
C LEU A 17 15.38 -12.00 -13.82
N THR A 18 16.17 -11.11 -14.41
CA THR A 18 17.56 -11.43 -14.81
C THR A 18 18.45 -11.63 -13.58
N ALA A 19 19.65 -12.21 -13.78
CA ALA A 19 20.62 -12.35 -12.69
C ALA A 19 21.02 -10.99 -12.10
N ASP A 20 21.19 -9.97 -12.95
CA ASP A 20 21.56 -8.62 -12.53
C ASP A 20 20.43 -7.96 -11.74
N GLN A 21 19.19 -8.04 -12.21
CA GLN A 21 18.02 -7.51 -11.50
C GLN A 21 17.82 -8.20 -10.14
N ARG A 22 18.07 -9.50 -10.08
CA ARG A 22 18.02 -10.25 -8.82
C ARG A 22 19.09 -9.77 -7.85
N ALA A 23 20.33 -9.59 -8.32
CA ALA A 23 21.42 -9.09 -7.51
C ALA A 23 21.14 -7.67 -6.98
N GLU A 24 20.60 -6.79 -7.82
CA GLU A 24 20.17 -5.44 -7.45
C GLU A 24 19.10 -5.47 -6.36
N LEU A 25 18.02 -6.22 -6.58
CA LEU A 25 16.93 -6.35 -5.60
C LEU A 25 17.44 -6.91 -4.27
N THR A 26 18.28 -7.96 -4.30
CA THR A 26 18.87 -8.53 -3.08
C THR A 26 19.76 -7.52 -2.35
N ALA A 27 20.53 -6.69 -3.07
CA ALA A 27 21.37 -5.67 -2.46
C ALA A 27 20.54 -4.53 -1.84
N ALA A 28 19.41 -4.16 -2.46
CA ALA A 28 18.50 -3.13 -1.97
C ALA A 28 17.49 -3.64 -0.92
N ALA A 29 17.40 -4.95 -0.70
CA ALA A 29 16.45 -5.57 0.24
C ALA A 29 16.49 -4.96 1.67
N PRO A 30 17.66 -4.61 2.26
CA PRO A 30 17.70 -3.97 3.58
C PRO A 30 16.97 -2.61 3.65
N GLU A 31 16.89 -1.89 2.52
CA GLU A 31 16.17 -0.61 2.42
C GLU A 31 14.65 -0.82 2.26
N HIS A 32 14.26 -1.98 1.76
CA HIS A 32 12.89 -2.38 1.47
C HIS A 32 12.36 -3.44 2.46
N ASP A 33 13.00 -3.56 3.62
CA ASP A 33 12.63 -4.52 4.65
C ASP A 33 11.21 -4.23 5.18
N VAL A 34 10.45 -5.28 5.46
CA VAL A 34 9.11 -5.20 6.08
C VAL A 34 9.10 -4.45 7.42
N LEU A 35 10.25 -4.39 8.12
CA LEU A 35 10.40 -3.59 9.35
C LEU A 35 10.22 -2.08 9.11
N TYR A 36 10.46 -1.60 7.89
CA TYR A 36 10.25 -0.21 7.49
C TYR A 36 8.91 0.03 6.76
N ALA A 37 8.04 -0.99 6.72
CA ALA A 37 6.76 -0.93 6.03
C ALA A 37 5.90 0.24 6.50
N ALA A 38 5.71 1.23 5.64
CA ALA A 38 4.82 2.36 5.85
C ALA A 38 3.72 2.41 4.77
N PHE A 39 2.60 3.05 5.08
CA PHE A 39 1.62 3.47 4.08
C PHE A 39 1.91 4.95 3.75
N THR A 40 2.31 5.22 2.50
CA THR A 40 2.66 6.56 2.02
C THR A 40 1.85 6.91 0.76
N THR A 41 1.73 8.20 0.45
CA THR A 41 1.00 8.72 -0.72
C THR A 41 1.69 8.40 -2.04
N GLU A 42 3.00 8.18 -2.01
CA GLU A 42 3.81 7.74 -3.16
C GLU A 42 3.80 6.20 -3.28
N GLY A 43 3.40 5.52 -2.19
CA GLY A 43 3.48 4.10 -2.04
C GLY A 43 4.87 3.60 -1.62
N HIS A 44 4.87 2.51 -0.86
CA HIS A 44 6.09 1.94 -0.29
C HIS A 44 6.17 0.45 -0.59
N LEU A 45 7.16 0.04 -1.37
CA LEU A 45 7.43 -1.35 -1.69
C LEU A 45 8.27 -1.99 -0.58
N THR A 46 7.79 -3.12 -0.06
CA THR A 46 8.57 -4.00 0.80
C THR A 46 8.69 -5.38 0.20
N TYR A 47 9.86 -5.99 0.32
CA TYR A 47 10.12 -7.36 -0.10
C TYR A 47 11.28 -7.94 0.71
N ASP A 48 11.27 -9.26 0.90
CA ASP A 48 12.37 -9.98 1.54
C ASP A 48 13.32 -10.53 0.47
N ASP A 49 14.17 -11.50 0.82
CA ASP A 49 15.08 -12.16 -0.12
C ASP A 49 14.34 -12.72 -1.35
N VAL A 50 14.49 -12.03 -2.48
CA VAL A 50 13.87 -12.37 -3.77
C VAL A 50 14.34 -13.70 -4.35
N ALA A 51 15.48 -14.22 -3.92
CA ALA A 51 15.98 -15.55 -4.31
C ALA A 51 15.19 -16.67 -3.65
N VAL A 52 14.76 -16.46 -2.39
CA VAL A 52 13.98 -17.45 -1.64
C VAL A 52 12.48 -17.25 -1.87
N ARG A 53 12.04 -16.00 -1.90
CA ARG A 53 10.63 -15.60 -2.04
C ARG A 53 10.53 -14.35 -2.92
N PRO A 54 10.28 -14.49 -4.23
CA PRO A 54 10.14 -13.36 -5.15
C PRO A 54 8.77 -12.69 -5.01
N SER A 55 8.29 -12.46 -3.78
CA SER A 55 7.02 -11.79 -3.49
C SER A 55 7.27 -10.40 -2.94
N PHE A 56 6.44 -9.44 -3.33
CA PHE A 56 6.49 -8.08 -2.81
C PHE A 56 5.13 -7.65 -2.28
N THR A 57 5.17 -6.63 -1.42
CA THR A 57 3.98 -5.93 -0.94
C THR A 57 4.19 -4.43 -1.10
N PHE A 58 3.30 -3.79 -1.85
CA PHE A 58 3.27 -2.34 -2.02
C PHE A 58 2.15 -1.76 -1.14
N ARG A 59 2.48 -0.79 -0.30
CA ARG A 59 1.55 -0.15 0.64
C ARG A 59 1.33 1.29 0.24
N PHE A 60 0.07 1.64 -0.01
CA PHE A 60 -0.33 2.93 -0.54
C PHE A 60 -1.36 3.58 0.38
N LEU A 61 -1.19 4.87 0.65
CA LEU A 61 -2.09 5.69 1.45
C LEU A 61 -2.84 6.65 0.55
N ASP A 62 -4.15 6.71 0.73
CA ASP A 62 -5.01 7.57 -0.06
C ASP A 62 -6.17 8.12 0.79
N SER A 63 -6.92 9.06 0.23
CA SER A 63 -8.10 9.64 0.85
C SER A 63 -9.21 9.92 -0.16
N GLY A 64 -10.44 9.98 0.34
CA GLY A 64 -11.62 10.35 -0.44
C GLY A 64 -12.71 10.93 0.45
N GLU A 65 -13.79 11.38 -0.17
CA GLU A 65 -14.95 12.01 0.48
C GLU A 65 -16.18 11.11 0.43
N ALA A 66 -16.18 10.09 -0.41
CA ALA A 66 -17.25 9.12 -0.61
C ALA A 66 -16.75 7.69 -0.33
N GLU A 67 -17.66 6.74 -0.11
CA GLU A 67 -17.25 5.34 0.17
C GLU A 67 -16.74 4.67 -1.10
N GLU A 68 -17.34 4.99 -2.24
CA GLU A 68 -16.97 4.53 -3.58
C GLU A 68 -15.55 4.94 -4.00
N ASP A 69 -15.01 6.01 -3.43
CA ASP A 69 -13.65 6.50 -3.71
C ASP A 69 -12.57 5.45 -3.36
N ILE A 70 -12.89 4.46 -2.51
CA ILE A 70 -11.99 3.35 -2.20
C ILE A 70 -11.64 2.52 -3.44
N LEU A 71 -12.54 2.43 -4.43
CA LEU A 71 -12.30 1.72 -5.68
C LEU A 71 -11.27 2.47 -6.54
N ASP A 72 -11.45 3.79 -6.68
CA ASP A 72 -10.52 4.64 -7.42
C ASP A 72 -9.16 4.73 -6.72
N ALA A 73 -9.13 4.78 -5.39
CA ALA A 73 -7.90 4.71 -4.60
C ALA A 73 -7.18 3.36 -4.80
N THR A 74 -7.93 2.27 -4.93
CA THR A 74 -7.36 0.94 -5.22
C THR A 74 -6.72 0.91 -6.61
N ALA A 75 -7.40 1.43 -7.63
CA ALA A 75 -6.87 1.52 -8.98
C ALA A 75 -5.60 2.39 -9.05
N ARG A 76 -5.57 3.51 -8.32
CA ARG A 76 -4.38 4.36 -8.22
C ARG A 76 -3.21 3.66 -7.54
N ALA A 77 -3.48 2.88 -6.49
CA ALA A 77 -2.45 2.08 -5.82
C ALA A 77 -1.86 0.98 -6.73
N GLU A 78 -2.70 0.31 -7.52
CA GLU A 78 -2.25 -0.66 -8.52
C GLU A 78 -1.37 0.00 -9.57
N LEU A 79 -1.83 1.10 -10.16
CA LEU A 79 -1.06 1.85 -11.15
C LEU A 79 0.28 2.33 -10.59
N ALA A 80 0.31 2.85 -9.35
CA ALA A 80 1.54 3.27 -8.70
C ALA A 80 2.52 2.11 -8.50
N ALA A 81 2.03 0.93 -8.10
CA ALA A 81 2.86 -0.26 -7.97
C ALA A 81 3.41 -0.72 -9.34
N GLU A 82 2.58 -0.72 -10.38
CA GLU A 82 3.00 -1.04 -11.75
C GLU A 82 4.05 -0.06 -12.27
N SER A 83 3.84 1.24 -12.10
CA SER A 83 4.81 2.28 -12.47
C SER A 83 6.14 2.08 -11.76
N TRP A 84 6.14 1.85 -10.44
CA TRP A 84 7.37 1.64 -9.68
C TRP A 84 8.21 0.47 -10.23
N LEU A 85 7.54 -0.64 -10.56
CA LEU A 85 8.17 -1.86 -11.07
C LEU A 85 8.64 -1.70 -12.52
N THR A 86 7.80 -1.14 -13.38
CA THR A 86 8.10 -0.97 -14.81
C THR A 86 9.18 0.07 -15.08
N GLU A 87 9.21 1.17 -14.32
CA GLU A 87 10.28 2.18 -14.41
C GLU A 87 11.67 1.60 -14.11
N ARG A 88 11.72 0.55 -13.29
CA ARG A 88 12.95 -0.18 -12.93
C ARG A 88 13.16 -1.43 -13.78
N GLY A 89 12.27 -1.70 -14.74
CA GLY A 89 12.34 -2.84 -15.64
C GLY A 89 12.00 -4.19 -15.01
N TYR A 90 11.39 -4.21 -13.83
CA TYR A 90 11.04 -5.45 -13.14
C TYR A 90 9.73 -6.05 -13.69
N GLY A 91 9.80 -7.31 -14.12
CA GLY A 91 8.60 -8.08 -14.43
C GLY A 91 7.82 -8.44 -13.16
N PHE A 92 6.50 -8.52 -13.26
CA PHE A 92 5.63 -8.89 -12.15
C PHE A 92 4.41 -9.68 -12.61
N LYS A 93 3.83 -10.45 -11.69
CA LYS A 93 2.61 -11.24 -11.92
C LYS A 93 1.77 -11.38 -10.66
N ARG A 94 0.52 -11.83 -10.86
CA ARG A 94 -0.43 -12.18 -9.80
C ARG A 94 -0.69 -11.01 -8.83
N LEU A 95 -0.89 -9.81 -9.38
CA LEU A 95 -1.28 -8.66 -8.58
C LEU A 95 -2.63 -8.93 -7.89
N LYS A 96 -2.67 -8.64 -6.61
CA LYS A 96 -3.88 -8.69 -5.79
C LYS A 96 -3.89 -7.52 -4.83
N SER A 97 -4.94 -6.71 -4.92
CA SER A 97 -5.12 -5.56 -4.05
C SER A 97 -6.12 -5.82 -2.94
N THR A 98 -5.91 -5.16 -1.81
CA THR A 98 -6.84 -5.17 -0.69
C THR A 98 -6.86 -3.77 -0.10
N ALA A 99 -8.04 -3.16 -0.04
CA ALA A 99 -8.23 -1.84 0.52
C ALA A 99 -8.98 -1.91 1.85
N GLN A 100 -8.62 -1.00 2.76
CA GLN A 100 -9.25 -0.83 4.05
C GLN A 100 -9.59 0.65 4.25
N ASP A 101 -10.86 0.94 4.53
CA ASP A 101 -11.30 2.26 4.98
C ASP A 101 -11.13 2.37 6.50
N LEU A 102 -10.29 3.31 6.93
CA LEU A 102 -10.05 3.58 8.35
C LEU A 102 -11.17 4.39 9.01
N SER A 103 -12.03 5.06 8.23
CA SER A 103 -13.21 5.74 8.75
C SER A 103 -14.25 4.76 9.30
N GLN A 104 -14.23 3.52 8.82
CA GLN A 104 -15.10 2.43 9.25
C GLN A 104 -14.48 1.56 10.36
N ALA A 105 -13.26 1.84 10.80
CA ALA A 105 -12.64 1.10 11.89
C ALA A 105 -13.50 1.25 13.16
N PRO A 106 -13.86 0.15 13.87
CA PRO A 106 -14.70 0.26 15.05
C PRO A 106 -13.98 1.15 16.07
N LEU A 107 -14.55 2.34 16.30
CA LEU A 107 -14.04 3.30 17.26
C LEU A 107 -13.82 2.58 18.59
N GLY A 108 -12.54 2.33 18.93
CA GLY A 108 -12.18 1.90 20.27
C GLY A 108 -12.77 2.87 21.30
N LYS A 109 -12.93 2.46 22.57
CA LYS A 109 -13.57 3.26 23.63
C LYS A 109 -13.09 4.73 23.72
N ARG A 110 -11.89 5.05 23.23
CA ARG A 110 -11.32 6.41 23.17
C ARG A 110 -11.84 7.25 21.99
N GLY A 111 -11.99 6.68 20.78
CA GLY A 111 -12.47 7.40 19.59
C GLY A 111 -13.94 7.86 19.71
N ARG A 112 -14.76 7.12 20.47
CA ARG A 112 -16.14 7.53 20.79
C ARG A 112 -16.24 8.83 21.59
N ARG A 113 -15.23 9.19 22.40
CA ARG A 113 -15.25 10.45 23.18
C ARG A 113 -14.87 11.67 22.37
N GLU A 114 -14.07 11.50 21.32
CA GLU A 114 -13.66 12.62 20.46
C GLU A 114 -14.73 12.91 19.40
N ALA A 115 -15.34 11.89 18.81
CA ALA A 115 -16.49 12.07 17.91
C ALA A 115 -17.68 12.76 18.60
N ALA A 116 -17.97 12.41 19.86
CA ALA A 116 -19.04 13.04 20.64
C ALA A 116 -18.76 14.50 21.06
N ARG A 117 -17.52 14.99 20.91
CA ARG A 117 -17.15 16.39 21.21
C ARG A 117 -17.18 17.30 19.99
N GLY A 118 -17.16 16.73 18.77
CA GLY A 118 -17.24 17.47 17.51
C GLY A 118 -18.67 17.83 17.08
N ASP A 119 -19.66 17.08 17.55
CA ASP A 119 -21.07 17.19 17.11
C ASP A 119 -21.93 18.14 17.98
N GLY A 120 -21.29 18.95 18.83
CA GLY A 120 -21.93 19.78 19.85
C GLY A 120 -21.77 21.30 19.67
N ARG A 121 -21.46 21.79 18.47
CA ARG A 121 -21.49 23.23 18.15
C ARG A 121 -22.19 23.50 16.81
N SER A 122 -23.51 23.62 16.88
CA SER A 122 -24.32 24.58 16.13
C SER A 122 -25.46 25.03 17.02
#